data_AF-A0A6I5E431-F1
#
_entry.id   AF-A0A6I5E431-F1
#
_cell.length_a   1.000
_cell.length_b   1.000
_cell.length_c   1.000
_cell.angle_alpha   90.00
_cell.angle_beta   90.00
_cell.angle_gamma   90.00
#
_symmetry.space_group_name_H-M   'P 1'
#
loop_
_entity.id
_entity.type
_entity.pdbx_description
1 polymer ?
#
loop_
_entity_poly.entity_id
_entity_poly.type
_entity_poly.pdbx_seq_one_letter_code
_entity_poly.pdbx_strand_id
1 'polypeptide(L)'
;MAFLTDEQRRNYGTFNQVPDDGQLAGYFLLDRDARRRAMTCRGARSQLGYAVQLGTVRFLGTFLDNPEDAPAEVVAYVAEQLGHPGSVLAGYGAERTRWDHQIAIKDAYGYRDLKGDAWWKLRDGD
;
A
#
# COMPACT_ATOMS: atom_id res chain seq x y z
N MET A 1 24.96 -2.43 9.59
CA MET A 1 24.22 -2.29 8.32
C MET A 1 23.56 -3.62 8.00
N ALA A 2 22.44 -3.95 8.67
CA ALA A 2 21.77 -5.23 8.48
C ALA A 2 20.76 -5.10 7.33
N PHE A 3 21.09 -5.69 6.20
CA PHE A 3 20.15 -5.92 5.10
C PHE A 3 19.13 -6.96 5.54
N LEU A 4 17.89 -6.80 5.05
CA LEU A 4 16.73 -7.65 5.30
C LEU A 4 17.11 -9.15 5.37
N THR A 5 16.59 -9.86 6.37
CA THR A 5 16.74 -11.32 6.49
C THR A 5 16.11 -12.02 5.28
N ASP A 6 16.53 -13.25 4.97
CA ASP A 6 16.01 -13.96 3.79
C ASP A 6 14.50 -14.26 3.87
N GLU A 7 13.94 -14.28 5.08
CA GLU A 7 12.50 -14.31 5.32
C GLU A 7 11.82 -12.99 4.96
N GLN A 8 12.43 -11.85 5.30
CA GLN A 8 11.97 -10.52 4.88
C GLN A 8 12.09 -10.32 3.35
N ARG A 9 13.05 -10.97 2.69
CA ARG A 9 13.15 -10.99 1.21
C ARG A 9 12.07 -11.84 0.54
N ARG A 10 11.73 -13.00 1.12
CA ARG A 10 10.63 -13.85 0.62
C ARG A 10 9.26 -13.24 0.83
N ASN A 11 9.13 -12.39 1.86
CA ASN A 11 7.88 -11.72 2.19
C ASN A 11 7.65 -10.40 1.44
N TYR A 12 8.55 -10.04 0.52
CA TYR A 12 8.51 -8.74 -0.14
C TYR A 12 7.38 -8.66 -1.17
N GLY A 13 6.52 -7.64 -1.06
CA GLY A 13 5.55 -7.28 -2.09
C GLY A 13 4.24 -8.07 -2.12
N THR A 14 4.00 -8.96 -1.16
CA THR A 14 2.69 -9.63 -1.00
C THR A 14 2.34 -9.85 0.46
N PHE A 15 1.04 -9.96 0.76
CA PHE A 15 0.56 -10.37 2.07
C PHE A 15 0.71 -11.89 2.22
N ASN A 16 1.78 -12.33 2.87
CA ASN A 16 2.02 -13.77 3.14
C ASN A 16 1.24 -14.31 4.35
N GLN A 17 0.68 -13.41 5.15
CA GLN A 17 -0.20 -13.68 6.27
C GLN A 17 -1.12 -12.48 6.50
N VAL A 18 -2.27 -12.72 7.14
CA VAL A 18 -3.16 -11.65 7.60
C VAL A 18 -2.43 -10.85 8.69
N PRO A 19 -2.36 -9.51 8.61
CA PRO A 19 -1.75 -8.70 9.66
C PRO A 19 -2.44 -8.88 11.01
N ASP A 20 -1.66 -9.01 12.09
CA ASP A 20 -2.20 -9.02 13.46
C ASP A 20 -2.65 -7.61 13.91
N ASP A 21 -3.33 -7.53 15.06
CA ASP A 21 -3.85 -6.25 15.58
C ASP A 21 -2.77 -5.18 15.78
N GLY A 22 -1.57 -5.58 16.18
CA GLY A 22 -0.44 -4.67 16.35
C GLY A 22 0.05 -4.13 15.02
N GLN A 23 0.09 -4.97 13.99
CA GLN A 23 0.41 -4.59 12.62
C GLN A 23 -0.69 -3.71 12.00
N LEU A 24 -1.97 -4.01 12.24
CA LEU A 24 -3.09 -3.17 11.82
C LEU A 24 -2.98 -1.77 12.41
N ALA A 25 -2.78 -1.66 13.73
CA ALA A 25 -2.60 -0.38 14.41
C ALA A 25 -1.32 0.36 13.96
N GLY A 26 -0.24 -0.37 13.67
CA GLY A 26 1.04 0.22 13.29
C GLY A 26 1.08 0.78 11.87
N TYR A 27 0.40 0.14 10.90
CA TYR A 27 0.54 0.48 9.48
C TYR A 27 -0.76 0.98 8.82
N PHE A 28 -1.92 0.53 9.30
CA PHE A 28 -3.22 0.77 8.68
C PHE A 28 -4.10 1.76 9.45
N LEU A 29 -3.63 2.26 10.60
CA LEU A 29 -4.28 3.37 11.29
C LEU A 29 -4.09 4.67 10.50
N LEU A 30 -5.20 5.34 10.22
CA LEU A 30 -5.26 6.60 9.49
C LEU A 30 -5.13 7.75 10.48
N ASP A 31 -3.97 8.40 10.47
CA ASP A 31 -3.83 9.72 11.08
C ASP A 31 -4.75 10.76 10.40
N ARG A 32 -4.84 11.95 11.00
CA ARG A 32 -5.71 13.03 10.51
C ARG A 32 -5.45 13.41 9.06
N ASP A 33 -4.18 13.44 8.63
CA ASP A 33 -3.82 13.84 7.28
C ASP A 33 -4.06 12.72 6.27
N ALA A 34 -3.77 11.47 6.63
CA ALA A 34 -4.10 10.28 5.86
C ALA A 34 -5.61 10.20 5.61
N ARG A 35 -6.42 10.35 6.66
CA ARG A 35 -7.88 10.37 6.56
C ARG A 35 -8.38 11.53 5.70
N ARG A 36 -7.83 12.74 5.88
CA ARG A 36 -8.18 13.90 5.04
C ARG A 36 -7.90 13.61 3.56
N ARG A 37 -6.71 13.11 3.22
CA ARG A 37 -6.31 12.80 1.85
C ARG A 37 -7.22 11.74 1.23
N ALA A 38 -7.45 10.64 1.93
CA ALA A 38 -8.39 9.61 1.50
C ALA A 38 -9.77 10.22 1.20
N MET A 39 -10.31 11.04 2.11
CA MET A 39 -11.62 11.68 1.93
C MET A 39 -11.70 12.72 0.79
N THR A 40 -10.56 13.21 0.28
CA THR A 40 -10.56 14.07 -0.93
C THR A 40 -10.80 13.29 -2.23
N CYS A 41 -10.60 11.97 -2.22
CA CYS A 41 -10.91 11.12 -3.37
C CYS A 41 -12.42 11.10 -3.64
N ARG A 42 -12.80 11.00 -4.92
CA ARG A 42 -14.20 11.05 -5.34
C ARG A 42 -14.90 9.70 -5.13
N GLY A 43 -15.79 9.64 -4.14
CA GLY A 43 -16.66 8.49 -3.89
C GLY A 43 -16.04 7.41 -2.98
N ALA A 44 -16.90 6.68 -2.27
CA ALA A 44 -16.50 5.76 -1.19
C ALA A 44 -15.45 4.73 -1.62
N ARG A 45 -15.59 4.16 -2.83
CA ARG A 45 -14.61 3.21 -3.39
C ARG A 45 -13.22 3.83 -3.53
N SER A 46 -13.12 5.01 -4.15
CA SER A 46 -11.83 5.66 -4.37
C SER A 46 -11.21 6.12 -3.05
N GLN A 47 -12.04 6.55 -2.08
CA GLN A 47 -11.59 6.90 -0.73
C GLN A 47 -11.01 5.69 0.01
N LEU A 48 -11.72 4.56 -0.01
CA LEU A 48 -11.24 3.31 0.61
C LEU A 48 -10.00 2.78 -0.13
N GLY A 49 -10.03 2.74 -1.46
CA GLY A 49 -8.92 2.27 -2.28
C GLY A 49 -7.63 3.07 -2.09
N TYR A 50 -7.72 4.40 -1.95
CA TYR A 50 -6.57 5.23 -1.58
C TYR A 50 -6.00 4.85 -0.21
N ALA A 51 -6.86 4.73 0.80
CA ALA A 51 -6.44 4.44 2.16
C ALA A 51 -5.83 3.04 2.31
N VAL A 52 -6.40 2.03 1.64
CA VAL A 52 -5.84 0.67 1.58
C VAL A 52 -4.45 0.70 0.95
N GLN A 53 -4.28 1.35 -0.21
CA GLN A 53 -2.96 1.47 -0.84
C GLN A 53 -1.92 2.15 0.05
N LEU A 54 -2.30 3.19 0.79
CA LEU A 54 -1.41 3.87 1.73
C LEU A 54 -0.96 2.92 2.85
N GLY A 55 -1.89 2.17 3.44
CA GLY A 55 -1.55 1.16 4.46
C GLY A 55 -0.67 0.05 3.88
N THR A 56 -0.97 -0.43 2.68
CA THR A 56 -0.21 -1.47 1.98
C THR A 56 1.23 -1.05 1.73
N VAL A 57 1.49 0.16 1.20
CA VAL A 57 2.87 0.60 0.95
C VAL A 57 3.64 0.85 2.26
N ARG A 58 2.96 1.24 3.34
CA ARG A 58 3.55 1.33 4.68
C ARG A 58 3.96 -0.04 5.21
N PHE A 59 3.12 -1.06 5.00
CA PHE A 59 3.33 -2.42 5.50
C PHE A 59 4.32 -3.23 4.67
N LEU A 60 4.15 -3.27 3.34
CA LEU A 60 4.95 -4.08 2.41
C LEU A 60 6.15 -3.35 1.83
N GLY A 61 6.21 -2.01 1.95
CA GLY A 61 7.21 -1.18 1.27
C GLY A 61 6.98 -1.01 -0.24
N THR A 62 5.88 -1.55 -0.77
CA THR A 62 5.46 -1.44 -2.18
C THR A 62 3.94 -1.53 -2.29
N PHE A 63 3.39 -1.10 -3.43
CA PHE A 63 1.98 -1.29 -3.76
C PHE A 63 1.73 -2.70 -4.31
N LEU A 64 0.50 -3.19 -4.15
CA LEU A 64 0.02 -4.38 -4.86
C LEU A 64 -0.33 -4.04 -6.31
N ASP A 65 -0.15 -4.99 -7.22
CA ASP A 65 -0.59 -4.90 -8.62
C ASP A 65 -2.12 -4.79 -8.72
N ASN A 66 -2.82 -5.52 -7.86
CA ASN A 66 -4.25 -5.38 -7.62
C ASN A 66 -4.51 -5.03 -6.14
N PRO A 67 -4.95 -3.79 -5.82
CA PRO A 67 -5.25 -3.39 -4.45
C PRO A 67 -6.37 -4.20 -3.78
N GLU A 68 -7.20 -4.91 -4.56
CA GLU A 68 -8.24 -5.80 -4.04
C GLU A 68 -7.68 -7.13 -3.50
N ASP A 69 -6.40 -7.43 -3.74
CA ASP A 69 -5.72 -8.61 -3.17
C ASP A 69 -5.31 -8.40 -1.71
N ALA A 70 -5.61 -7.23 -1.12
CA ALA A 70 -5.38 -6.98 0.29
C ALA A 70 -6.29 -7.89 1.17
N PRO A 71 -5.80 -8.40 2.31
CA PRO A 71 -6.61 -9.20 3.23
C PRO A 71 -7.90 -8.50 3.65
N ALA A 72 -8.98 -9.26 3.82
CA ALA A 72 -10.29 -8.72 4.17
C ALA A 72 -10.27 -7.93 5.49
N GLU A 73 -9.43 -8.36 6.44
CA GLU A 73 -9.21 -7.73 7.73
C GLU A 73 -8.59 -6.33 7.59
N VAL A 74 -7.62 -6.17 6.67
CA VAL A 74 -7.06 -4.86 6.33
C VAL A 74 -8.14 -3.96 5.74
N VAL A 75 -8.93 -4.48 4.80
CA VAL A 75 -9.99 -3.70 4.16
C VAL A 75 -11.05 -3.29 5.19
N ALA A 76 -11.47 -4.20 6.06
CA ALA A 76 -12.45 -3.93 7.11
C ALA A 76 -11.94 -2.86 8.10
N TYR A 77 -10.70 -3.01 8.56
CA TYR A 77 -10.07 -2.10 9.51
C TYR A 77 -9.95 -0.68 8.96
N VAL A 78 -9.59 -0.52 7.68
CA VAL A 78 -9.48 0.79 7.03
C VAL A 78 -10.88 1.37 6.73
N ALA A 79 -11.83 0.53 6.29
CA ALA A 79 -13.18 0.97 5.95
C ALA A 79 -13.93 1.53 7.16
N GLU A 80 -13.78 0.91 8.34
CA GLU A 80 -14.36 1.37 9.60
C GLU A 80 -13.93 2.81 9.93
N GLN A 81 -12.64 3.13 9.78
CA GLN A 81 -12.09 4.47 10.06
C GLN A 81 -12.62 5.56 9.11
N LEU A 82 -13.04 5.17 7.91
CA LEU A 82 -13.65 6.06 6.91
C LEU A 82 -15.18 6.11 7.02
N GLY A 83 -15.80 5.19 7.77
CA GLY A 83 -17.25 5.08 7.87
C GLY A 83 -17.89 4.43 6.63
N HIS A 84 -17.16 3.56 5.94
CA HIS A 84 -17.63 2.86 4.73
C HIS A 84 -17.74 1.35 4.99
N PRO A 85 -18.61 0.62 4.26
CA PRO A 85 -18.55 -0.83 4.25
C PRO A 85 -17.34 -1.30 3.42
N GLY A 86 -16.61 -2.31 3.87
CA GLY A 86 -15.44 -2.84 3.15
C GLY A 86 -15.75 -3.31 1.72
N SER A 87 -16.99 -3.73 1.45
CA SER A 87 -17.45 -4.16 0.13
C SER A 87 -17.38 -3.08 -0.95
N VAL A 88 -17.30 -1.79 -0.58
CA VAL A 88 -17.18 -0.71 -1.58
C VAL A 88 -15.86 -0.76 -2.34
N LEU A 89 -14.85 -1.48 -1.84
CA LEU A 89 -13.57 -1.64 -2.53
C LEU A 89 -13.72 -2.42 -3.85
N ALA A 90 -14.77 -3.25 -3.99
CA ALA A 90 -14.98 -4.07 -5.17
C ALA A 90 -14.99 -3.24 -6.46
N GLY A 91 -14.16 -3.67 -7.42
CA GLY A 91 -13.99 -3.01 -8.72
C GLY A 91 -12.97 -1.87 -8.74
N TYR A 92 -12.40 -1.48 -7.59
CA TYR A 92 -11.35 -0.45 -7.52
C TYR A 92 -10.08 -0.85 -8.29
N GLY A 93 -9.74 -2.14 -8.30
CA GLY A 93 -8.63 -2.69 -9.05
C GLY A 93 -8.75 -2.43 -10.55
N ALA A 94 -9.95 -2.34 -11.12
CA ALA A 94 -10.13 -2.03 -12.53
C ALA A 94 -10.05 -0.52 -12.85
N GLU A 95 -10.11 0.35 -11.84
CA GLU A 95 -10.13 1.80 -12.06
C GLU A 95 -8.73 2.35 -12.37
N ARG A 96 -8.61 3.13 -13.44
CA ARG A 96 -7.33 3.76 -13.81
C ARG A 96 -6.80 4.71 -12.73
N THR A 97 -7.70 5.37 -11.99
CA THR A 97 -7.38 6.26 -10.88
C THR A 97 -6.55 5.61 -9.78
N ARG A 98 -6.51 4.27 -9.70
CA ARG A 98 -5.64 3.57 -8.75
C ARG A 98 -4.16 3.94 -8.93
N TRP A 99 -3.72 4.24 -10.16
CA TRP A 99 -2.35 4.67 -10.45
C TRP A 99 -2.10 6.12 -10.03
N ASP A 100 -3.08 7.00 -10.25
CA ASP A 100 -3.02 8.40 -9.80
C ASP A 100 -2.92 8.48 -8.26
N HIS A 101 -3.63 7.59 -7.55
CA HIS A 101 -3.52 7.47 -6.10
C HIS A 101 -2.11 7.03 -5.66
N GLN A 102 -1.48 6.07 -6.34
CA GLN A 102 -0.10 5.68 -6.03
C GLN A 102 0.86 6.86 -6.18
N ILE A 103 0.72 7.65 -7.25
CA ILE A 103 1.52 8.87 -7.48
C ILE A 103 1.28 9.87 -6.35
N ALA A 104 0.01 10.16 -6.03
CA ALA A 104 -0.35 11.08 -4.96
C ALA A 104 0.18 10.64 -3.59
N ILE A 105 0.18 9.34 -3.30
CA ILE A 105 0.75 8.76 -2.08
C ILE A 105 2.28 8.93 -2.08
N LYS A 106 2.96 8.60 -3.19
CA LYS A 106 4.41 8.78 -3.31
C LYS A 106 4.82 10.23 -3.05
N ASP A 107 4.14 11.18 -3.69
CA ASP A 107 4.42 12.60 -3.54
C ASP A 107 4.14 13.11 -2.12
N ALA A 108 3.03 12.67 -1.52
CA ALA A 108 2.61 13.12 -0.19
C ALA A 108 3.49 12.60 0.97
N TYR A 109 4.04 11.38 0.83
CA TYR A 109 4.78 10.68 1.89
C TYR A 109 6.26 10.48 1.57
N GLY A 110 6.73 10.97 0.42
CA GLY A 110 8.14 10.92 0.03
C GLY A 110 8.62 9.54 -0.43
N TYR A 111 7.72 8.62 -0.79
CA TYR A 111 8.11 7.32 -1.33
C TYR A 111 8.75 7.50 -2.71
N ARG A 112 9.82 6.73 -2.96
CA ARG A 112 10.55 6.72 -4.22
C ARG A 112 10.63 5.29 -4.73
N ASP A 113 10.51 5.12 -6.04
CA ASP A 113 10.80 3.84 -6.66
C ASP A 113 12.28 3.51 -6.44
N LEU A 114 12.56 2.31 -5.96
CA LEU A 114 13.92 1.79 -5.89
C LEU A 114 14.41 1.63 -7.33
N LYS A 115 15.11 2.64 -7.85
CA LYS A 115 15.90 2.47 -9.06
C LYS A 115 17.01 1.49 -8.71
N GLY A 116 16.91 0.27 -9.21
CA GLY A 116 18.04 -0.65 -9.20
C GLY A 116 19.15 -0.01 -10.02
N ASP A 117 20.16 0.53 -9.35
CA ASP A 117 21.37 1.00 -10.00
C ASP A 117 22.00 -0.17 -10.72
N ALA A 118 21.85 -0.17 -12.04
CA ALA A 118 22.60 -0.89 -13.07
C ALA A 118 23.69 -1.89 -12.60
N TRP A 119 23.33 -2.92 -11.85
CA TRP A 119 24.25 -3.97 -11.42
C TRP A 119 24.76 -4.82 -12.60
N TRP A 120 24.11 -4.69 -13.76
CA TRP A 120 24.56 -5.21 -15.04
C TRP A 120 25.71 -4.39 -15.68
N LYS A 121 26.01 -3.17 -15.21
CA LYS A 121 27.16 -2.36 -15.69
C LYS A 121 28.50 -2.72 -15.05
N LEU A 122 28.53 -3.71 -14.14
CA LEU A 122 29.76 -4.16 -13.46
C LEU A 122 30.31 -5.50 -13.99
N ARG A 123 29.75 -6.04 -15.07
CA ARG A 123 30.43 -7.05 -15.88
C ARG A 123 30.90 -6.36 -17.15
N ASP A 124 32.19 -6.01 -17.16
CA ASP A 124 33.10 -6.18 -18.29
C ASP A 124 34.44 -5.52 -17.93
N GLY A 125 35.50 -6.32 -17.90
CA GLY A 125 36.89 -5.84 -17.88
C GLY A 125 37.80 -6.49 -16.84
N ASP A 126 38.00 -7.80 -16.95
CA ASP A 126 39.24 -8.48 -16.52
C ASP A 126 39.91 -9.01 -17.80
#